data_AF-A0A949TJF5-F1
#
_entry.id   AF-A0A949TJF5-F1
#
_cell.length_a   1.000
_cell.length_b   1.000
_cell.length_c   1.000
_cell.angle_alpha   90.00
_cell.angle_beta   90.00
_cell.angle_gamma   90.00
#
_symmetry.space_group_name_H-M   'P 1'
#
loop_
_entity.id
_entity.type
_entity.pdbx_description
1 polymer ?
#
loop_
_entity_poly.entity_id
_entity_poly.type
_entity_poly.pdbx_seq_one_letter_code
_entity_poly.pdbx_strand_id
1 'polypeptide(L)'
;MLRKLFLGACIGGLLMGQFFEAPQERQAQTDKLILNLQSPDQKTRNIAEYKLLKVAKSKSRSKPQEAEALIKQILGSNPNSADAHMRLAEIKLKRWSVNKNTSDKAAGMNHLRRAKRLYKQKDDELTVQKLEKVEQMVNQGSASYNWVFPM
;
A
#
# COMPACT_ATOMS: atom_id res chain seq x y z
N MET A 1 -8.44 65.49 -2.02
CA MET A 1 -7.17 65.08 -1.38
C MET A 1 -7.27 63.61 -1.03
N LEU A 2 -6.29 62.73 -1.15
CA LEU A 2 -5.24 62.51 -2.15
C LEU A 2 -4.97 61.00 -2.03
N ARG A 3 -4.86 60.31 -3.17
CA ARG A 3 -4.50 58.89 -3.26
C ARG A 3 -3.18 58.59 -2.53
N LYS A 4 -3.06 57.41 -1.91
CA LYS A 4 -1.77 56.73 -1.75
C LYS A 4 -1.89 55.26 -2.17
N LEU A 5 -1.39 55.01 -3.38
CA LEU A 5 -0.93 53.72 -3.90
C LEU A 5 0.53 53.56 -3.50
N PHE A 6 0.91 52.41 -2.96
CA PHE A 6 2.22 51.76 -3.17
C PHE A 6 2.00 50.26 -2.89
N LEU A 7 1.86 49.41 -3.91
CA LEU A 7 2.94 48.71 -4.61
C LEU A 7 3.85 47.92 -3.66
N GLY A 8 3.53 46.64 -3.51
CA GLY A 8 4.43 45.57 -3.08
C GLY A 8 4.22 44.37 -3.99
N ALA A 9 4.62 44.49 -5.25
CA ALA A 9 4.81 43.37 -6.16
C ALA A 9 6.23 42.81 -6.01
N CYS A 10 6.42 41.58 -6.50
CA CYS A 10 7.63 40.73 -6.52
C CYS A 10 7.71 39.81 -5.30
N ILE A 11 7.57 38.48 -5.41
CA ILE A 11 8.19 37.60 -6.41
C ILE A 11 7.14 36.66 -7.00
N GLY A 12 6.45 37.14 -8.05
CA GLY A 12 5.84 36.28 -9.06
C GLY A 12 6.93 35.73 -9.96
N GLY A 13 7.70 34.78 -9.43
CA GLY A 13 8.71 34.04 -10.17
C GLY A 13 8.04 32.93 -10.97
N LEU A 14 7.70 33.27 -12.21
CA LEU A 14 7.32 32.34 -13.25
C LEU A 14 8.48 31.34 -13.48
N LEU A 15 8.43 30.18 -12.82
CA LEU A 15 9.09 28.97 -13.32
C LEU A 15 8.00 28.07 -13.90
N MET A 16 7.94 28.11 -15.23
CA MET A 16 7.13 27.22 -16.04
C MET A 16 7.48 25.76 -15.73
N GLY A 17 6.42 24.98 -15.50
CA GLY A 17 6.34 23.56 -15.84
C GLY A 17 7.38 22.66 -15.21
N GLN A 18 7.04 22.08 -14.05
CA GLN A 18 7.24 20.65 -13.74
C GLN A 18 6.61 20.30 -12.38
N PHE A 19 5.48 19.57 -12.46
CA PHE A 19 4.95 18.63 -11.45
C PHE A 19 4.51 19.14 -10.07
N PHE A 20 3.44 19.93 -10.02
CA PHE A 20 2.44 19.78 -8.95
C PHE A 20 1.15 19.22 -9.55
N GLU A 21 1.14 17.93 -9.89
CA GLU A 21 -0.13 17.17 -9.83
C GLU A 21 -0.53 17.21 -8.34
N ALA A 22 -1.43 18.15 -8.03
CA ALA A 22 -1.65 18.63 -6.69
C ALA A 22 -2.19 17.49 -5.81
N PRO A 23 -1.91 17.47 -4.49
CA PRO A 23 -2.38 16.42 -3.57
C PRO A 23 -3.86 16.03 -3.72
N GLN A 24 -4.72 16.97 -4.13
CA GLN A 24 -6.14 16.75 -4.41
C GLN A 24 -6.39 15.83 -5.61
N GLU A 25 -5.65 15.96 -6.71
CA GLU A 25 -5.82 15.12 -7.90
C GLU A 25 -5.42 13.67 -7.61
N ARG A 26 -4.33 13.46 -6.86
CA ARG A 26 -3.92 12.12 -6.39
C ARG A 26 -4.96 11.47 -5.48
N GLN A 27 -5.60 12.27 -4.63
CA GLN A 27 -6.67 11.79 -3.77
C GLN A 27 -7.90 11.40 -4.60
N ALA A 28 -8.35 12.27 -5.51
CA ALA A 28 -9.49 11.99 -6.39
C ALA A 28 -9.26 10.74 -7.27
N GLN A 29 -8.03 10.54 -7.77
CA GLN A 29 -7.67 9.31 -8.48
C GLN A 29 -7.79 8.07 -7.59
N THR A 30 -7.32 8.16 -6.33
CA THR A 30 -7.42 7.06 -5.37
C THR A 30 -8.88 6.75 -5.05
N ASP A 31 -9.70 7.77 -4.83
CA ASP A 31 -11.13 7.64 -4.52
C ASP A 31 -11.88 6.99 -5.71
N LYS A 32 -11.56 7.40 -6.94
CA LYS A 32 -12.09 6.76 -8.15
C LYS A 32 -11.74 5.28 -8.23
N LEU A 33 -10.51 4.90 -7.86
CA LEU A 33 -10.12 3.48 -7.82
C LEU A 33 -10.89 2.72 -6.74
N ILE A 34 -11.13 3.32 -5.57
CA ILE A 34 -11.92 2.71 -4.49
C ILE A 34 -13.35 2.45 -4.97
N LEU A 35 -13.97 3.41 -5.67
CA LEU A 35 -15.29 3.21 -6.27
C LEU A 35 -15.29 2.07 -7.29
N ASN A 36 -14.24 1.98 -8.11
CA ASN A 36 -14.11 0.92 -9.12
C ASN A 36 -13.94 -0.49 -8.54
N LEU A 37 -13.56 -0.64 -7.26
CA LEU A 37 -13.57 -1.95 -6.58
C LEU A 37 -14.99 -2.52 -6.44
N GLN A 38 -16.02 -1.68 -6.50
CA GLN A 38 -17.43 -2.07 -6.41
C GLN A 38 -18.09 -2.17 -7.80
N SER A 39 -17.34 -1.96 -8.89
CA SER A 39 -17.86 -2.07 -10.25
C SER A 39 -18.40 -3.49 -10.50
N PRO A 40 -19.51 -3.68 -11.25
CA PRO A 40 -19.97 -5.01 -11.64
C PRO A 40 -19.03 -5.69 -12.65
N ASP A 41 -18.21 -4.94 -13.39
CA ASP A 41 -17.24 -5.47 -14.36
C ASP A 41 -15.96 -5.96 -13.66
N GLN A 42 -15.64 -7.25 -13.83
CA GLN A 42 -14.45 -7.88 -13.23
C GLN A 42 -13.15 -7.23 -13.71
N LYS A 43 -13.06 -6.84 -14.99
CA LYS A 43 -11.85 -6.23 -15.55
C LYS A 43 -11.57 -4.89 -14.86
N THR A 44 -12.60 -4.07 -14.67
CA THR A 44 -12.52 -2.80 -13.94
C THR A 44 -12.09 -3.02 -12.49
N ARG A 45 -12.66 -4.00 -11.78
CA ARG A 45 -12.23 -4.36 -10.42
C ARG A 45 -10.77 -4.77 -10.37
N ASN A 46 -10.32 -5.65 -11.26
CA ASN A 46 -8.93 -6.12 -11.30
C ASN A 46 -7.94 -4.97 -11.56
N ILE A 47 -8.27 -4.06 -12.47
CA ILE A 47 -7.45 -2.87 -12.74
C ILE A 47 -7.39 -1.95 -11.51
N ALA A 48 -8.53 -1.76 -10.84
CA ALA A 48 -8.61 -0.95 -9.63
C ALA A 48 -7.78 -1.55 -8.48
N GLU A 49 -7.94 -2.85 -8.22
CA GLU A 49 -7.17 -3.60 -7.23
C GLU A 49 -5.66 -3.47 -7.49
N TYR A 50 -5.21 -3.74 -8.71
CA TYR A 50 -3.80 -3.65 -9.09
C TYR A 50 -3.23 -2.23 -8.85
N LYS A 51 -3.96 -1.20 -9.27
CA LYS A 51 -3.53 0.19 -9.08
C LYS A 51 -3.52 0.59 -7.61
N LEU A 52 -4.52 0.20 -6.83
CA LEU A 52 -4.58 0.47 -5.39
C LEU A 52 -3.46 -0.25 -4.62
N LEU A 53 -3.12 -1.49 -4.99
CA LEU A 53 -1.97 -2.20 -4.40
C LEU A 53 -0.66 -1.44 -4.66
N LYS A 54 -0.48 -0.85 -5.84
CA LYS A 54 0.68 0.00 -6.12
C LYS A 54 0.70 1.26 -5.26
N VAL A 55 -0.44 1.93 -5.10
CA VAL A 55 -0.58 3.10 -4.23
C VAL A 55 -0.31 2.74 -2.77
N ALA A 56 -0.84 1.62 -2.29
CA ALA A 56 -0.57 1.13 -0.94
C ALA A 56 0.92 0.81 -0.75
N LYS A 57 1.58 0.18 -1.74
CA LYS A 57 3.02 -0.11 -1.71
C LYS A 57 3.85 1.17 -1.60
N SER A 58 3.54 2.22 -2.37
CA SER A 58 4.28 3.48 -2.30
C SER A 58 4.10 4.20 -0.96
N LYS A 59 2.91 4.09 -0.35
CA LYS A 59 2.61 4.64 0.98
C LYS A 59 3.17 3.81 2.13
N SER A 60 3.44 2.52 1.95
CA SER A 60 3.77 1.58 3.04
C SER A 60 4.92 2.01 3.95
N ARG A 61 5.89 2.76 3.43
CA ARG A 61 7.06 3.24 4.20
C ARG A 61 6.78 4.54 4.95
N SER A 62 6.17 5.53 4.30
CA SER A 62 5.96 6.88 4.86
C SER A 62 4.63 7.03 5.59
N LYS A 63 3.62 6.27 5.18
CA LYS A 63 2.24 6.34 5.66
C LYS A 63 1.62 4.94 5.80
N PRO A 64 2.16 4.09 6.68
CA PRO A 64 1.72 2.70 6.79
C PRO A 64 0.24 2.52 7.15
N GLN A 65 -0.36 3.48 7.86
CA GLN A 65 -1.78 3.47 8.22
C GLN A 65 -2.67 3.71 6.99
N GLU A 66 -2.32 4.67 6.12
CA GLU A 66 -3.04 4.89 4.86
C GLU A 66 -2.91 3.66 3.94
N ALA A 67 -1.71 3.08 3.84
CA ALA A 67 -1.50 1.85 3.07
C ALA A 67 -2.36 0.69 3.60
N GLU A 68 -2.40 0.48 4.91
CA GLU A 68 -3.24 -0.54 5.53
C GLU A 68 -4.73 -0.31 5.25
N ALA A 69 -5.21 0.94 5.32
CA ALA A 69 -6.59 1.27 5.01
C ALA A 69 -6.97 0.92 3.56
N LEU A 70 -6.11 1.27 2.58
CA LEU A 70 -6.33 0.92 1.18
C LEU A 70 -6.36 -0.59 0.96
N ILE A 71 -5.45 -1.34 1.61
CA ILE A 71 -5.43 -2.79 1.47
C ILE A 71 -6.68 -3.43 2.11
N LYS A 72 -7.22 -2.85 3.19
CA LYS A 72 -8.51 -3.28 3.76
C LYS A 72 -9.68 -3.03 2.80
N GLN A 73 -9.68 -1.92 2.05
CA GLN A 73 -10.68 -1.68 1.00
C GLN A 73 -10.59 -2.74 -0.10
N ILE A 74 -9.37 -3.08 -0.54
CA ILE A 74 -9.14 -4.17 -1.50
C ILE A 74 -9.69 -5.50 -0.95
N LEU A 75 -9.36 -5.87 0.29
CA LEU A 75 -9.82 -7.12 0.89
C LEU A 75 -11.34 -7.15 1.15
N GLY A 76 -11.97 -6.00 1.35
CA GLY A 76 -13.42 -5.90 1.44
C GLY A 76 -14.13 -6.23 0.12
N SER A 77 -13.53 -5.88 -1.01
CA SER A 77 -14.03 -6.23 -2.35
C SER A 77 -13.58 -7.63 -2.79
N ASN A 78 -12.32 -7.99 -2.55
CA ASN A 78 -11.72 -9.27 -2.90
C ASN A 78 -11.01 -9.91 -1.69
N PRO A 79 -11.74 -10.72 -0.88
CA PRO A 79 -11.17 -11.41 0.28
C PRO A 79 -10.09 -12.46 -0.07
N ASN A 80 -9.94 -12.81 -1.35
CA ASN A 80 -8.98 -13.80 -1.84
C ASN A 80 -7.81 -13.17 -2.61
N SER A 81 -7.60 -11.85 -2.45
CA SER A 81 -6.43 -11.17 -3.02
C SER A 81 -5.14 -11.61 -2.30
N ALA A 82 -4.38 -12.48 -2.95
CA ALA A 82 -3.09 -12.98 -2.45
C ALA A 82 -2.11 -11.82 -2.15
N ASP A 83 -2.05 -10.85 -3.06
CA ASP A 83 -1.22 -9.65 -2.94
C ASP A 83 -1.64 -8.76 -1.77
N ALA A 84 -2.93 -8.54 -1.57
CA ALA A 84 -3.41 -7.74 -0.46
C ALA A 84 -3.06 -8.39 0.88
N HIS A 85 -3.25 -9.71 1.01
CA HIS A 85 -2.79 -10.44 2.19
C HIS A 85 -1.26 -10.32 2.38
N MET A 86 -0.47 -10.50 1.33
CA MET A 86 0.99 -10.35 1.43
C MET A 86 1.40 -8.95 1.89
N ARG A 87 0.79 -7.89 1.34
CA ARG A 87 1.09 -6.50 1.71
C ARG A 87 0.68 -6.15 3.14
N LEU A 88 -0.45 -6.67 3.62
CA LEU A 88 -0.81 -6.53 5.04
C LEU A 88 0.17 -7.27 5.95
N ALA A 89 0.59 -8.48 5.57
CA ALA A 89 1.61 -9.21 6.31
C ALA A 89 2.89 -8.39 6.44
N GLU A 90 3.39 -7.84 5.34
CA GLU A 90 4.58 -6.99 5.30
C GLU A 90 4.46 -5.79 6.27
N ILE A 91 3.37 -5.02 6.17
CA ILE A 91 3.15 -3.83 7.02
C ILE A 91 3.07 -4.22 8.50
N LYS A 92 2.29 -5.26 8.83
CA LYS A 92 2.08 -5.72 10.22
C LYS A 92 3.37 -6.25 10.84
N LEU A 93 4.09 -7.11 10.12
CA LEU A 93 5.35 -7.69 10.60
C LEU A 93 6.44 -6.62 10.74
N LYS A 94 6.56 -5.69 9.80
CA LYS A 94 7.51 -4.57 9.91
C LYS A 94 7.20 -3.69 11.12
N ARG A 95 5.93 -3.33 11.33
CA ARG A 95 5.50 -2.60 12.53
C ARG A 95 5.83 -3.37 13.81
N TRP A 96 5.50 -4.67 13.87
CA TRP A 96 5.90 -5.54 14.98
C TRP A 96 7.41 -5.54 15.21
N SER A 97 8.23 -5.56 14.16
CA SER A 97 9.69 -5.57 14.31
C SER A 97 10.23 -4.36 15.07
N VAL A 98 9.54 -3.21 14.95
CA VAL A 98 9.89 -1.94 15.60
C VAL A 98 9.28 -1.86 16.99
N ASN A 99 7.98 -2.12 17.14
CA ASN A 99 7.24 -1.86 18.38
C ASN A 99 7.06 -3.09 19.30
N LYS A 100 7.44 -4.27 18.83
CA LYS A 100 7.27 -5.58 19.50
C LYS A 100 5.82 -5.91 19.91
N ASN A 101 4.82 -5.32 19.27
CA ASN A 101 3.40 -5.61 19.51
C ASN A 101 3.01 -7.03 19.04
N THR A 102 2.64 -7.90 19.96
CA THR A 102 2.27 -9.30 19.70
C THR A 102 1.03 -9.46 18.81
N SER A 103 0.09 -8.50 18.88
CA SER A 103 -1.10 -8.47 18.01
C SER A 103 -0.72 -8.22 16.55
N ASP A 104 0.21 -7.29 16.30
CA ASP A 104 0.73 -7.05 14.95
C ASP A 104 1.47 -8.29 14.42
N LYS A 105 2.24 -9.00 15.27
CA LYS A 105 2.89 -10.27 14.88
C LYS A 105 1.85 -11.30 14.46
N ALA A 106 0.85 -11.55 15.31
CA ALA A 106 -0.17 -12.58 15.07
C ALA A 106 -0.98 -12.28 13.80
N ALA A 107 -1.44 -11.03 13.64
CA ALA A 107 -2.14 -10.59 12.44
C ALA A 107 -1.26 -10.72 11.18
N GLY A 108 -0.02 -10.25 11.25
CA GLY A 108 0.92 -10.33 10.13
C GLY A 108 1.18 -11.76 9.68
N MET A 109 1.38 -12.69 10.62
CA MET A 109 1.57 -14.11 10.34
C MET A 109 0.32 -14.77 9.74
N ASN A 110 -0.87 -14.39 10.20
CA ASN A 110 -2.12 -14.88 9.62
C ASN A 110 -2.23 -14.47 8.14
N HIS A 111 -2.02 -13.19 7.85
CA HIS A 111 -2.03 -12.69 6.47
C HIS A 111 -0.94 -13.34 5.61
N LEU A 112 0.27 -13.56 6.15
CA LEU A 112 1.35 -14.23 5.43
C LEU A 112 0.94 -15.64 5.00
N ARG A 113 0.38 -16.43 5.93
CA ARG A 113 -0.09 -17.79 5.65
C ARG A 113 -1.26 -17.81 4.68
N ARG A 114 -2.17 -16.83 4.76
CA ARG A 114 -3.27 -16.70 3.79
C ARG A 114 -2.74 -16.40 2.39
N ALA A 115 -1.79 -15.47 2.26
CA ALA A 115 -1.14 -15.16 0.98
C ALA A 115 -0.46 -16.42 0.39
N LYS A 116 0.32 -17.15 1.20
CA LYS A 116 0.94 -18.42 0.78
C LYS A 116 -0.06 -19.41 0.21
N ARG A 117 -1.16 -19.66 0.92
CA ARG A 117 -2.21 -20.58 0.45
C ARG A 117 -2.83 -20.14 -0.88
N LEU A 118 -3.09 -18.84 -1.03
CA LEU A 118 -3.68 -18.29 -2.26
C LEU A 118 -2.69 -18.33 -3.43
N TYR A 119 -1.40 -18.12 -3.20
CA TYR A 119 -0.36 -18.30 -4.22
C TYR A 119 -0.18 -19.76 -4.63
N LYS A 120 -0.24 -20.68 -3.67
CA LYS A 120 -0.24 -22.12 -3.95
C LYS A 120 -1.42 -22.55 -4.82
N GLN A 121 -2.61 -22.00 -4.59
CA GLN A 121 -3.80 -22.25 -5.44
C GLN A 121 -3.67 -21.73 -6.88
N LYS A 122 -2.69 -20.85 -7.14
CA LYS A 122 -2.39 -20.29 -8.47
C LYS A 122 -1.17 -20.95 -9.11
N ASP A 123 -0.66 -22.03 -8.51
CA ASP A 123 0.56 -22.73 -8.92
C ASP A 123 1.81 -21.82 -8.98
N ASP A 124 1.85 -20.76 -8.17
CA ASP A 124 3.00 -19.85 -8.05
C ASP A 124 3.96 -20.31 -6.95
N GLU A 125 4.61 -21.44 -7.21
CA GLU A 125 5.54 -22.09 -6.27
C GLU A 125 6.74 -21.20 -5.91
N LEU A 126 7.21 -20.36 -6.84
CA LEU A 126 8.32 -19.44 -6.58
C LEU A 126 7.95 -18.41 -5.50
N THR A 127 6.75 -17.83 -5.59
CA THR A 127 6.27 -16.89 -4.58
C THR A 127 6.02 -17.59 -3.25
N VAL A 128 5.48 -18.81 -3.26
CA VAL A 128 5.31 -19.63 -2.05
C VAL A 128 6.63 -19.82 -1.31
N GLN A 129 7.69 -20.27 -1.98
CA GLN A 129 9.01 -20.48 -1.37
C GLN A 129 9.61 -19.21 -0.77
N LYS A 130 9.44 -18.06 -1.45
CA LYS A 130 9.88 -16.76 -0.92
C LYS A 130 9.14 -16.39 0.35
N LEU A 131 7.83 -16.60 0.40
CA LEU A 131 7.02 -16.33 1.60
C LEU A 131 7.30 -17.33 2.73
N GLU A 132 7.68 -18.57 2.43
CA GLU A 132 8.18 -19.55 3.42
C GLU A 132 9.46 -19.08 4.08
N LYS A 133 10.41 -18.57 3.28
CA LYS A 133 11.66 -18.01 3.81
C LYS A 133 11.40 -16.82 4.74
N VAL A 134 10.45 -15.95 4.38
CA VAL A 134 10.02 -14.85 5.27
C VAL A 134 9.42 -15.39 6.57
N GLU A 135 8.53 -16.38 6.51
CA GLU A 135 7.93 -17.00 7.69
C GLU A 135 8.99 -17.61 8.63
N GLN A 136 9.96 -18.33 8.07
CA GLN A 136 11.08 -18.91 8.82
C GLN A 136 11.91 -17.82 9.52
N MET A 137 12.33 -16.78 8.79
CA MET A 137 13.12 -15.67 9.34
C MET A 137 12.38 -14.94 10.47
N VAL A 138 11.07 -14.71 10.31
CA VAL A 138 10.24 -14.09 11.35
C VAL A 138 10.17 -14.97 12.60
N ASN A 139 10.04 -16.28 12.44
CA ASN A 139 9.98 -17.22 13.56
C ASN A 139 11.32 -17.39 14.27
N GLN A 140 12.44 -17.31 13.53
CA GLN A 140 13.79 -17.35 14.08
C GLN A 140 14.22 -16.02 14.72
N GLY A 141 13.39 -14.98 14.67
CA GLY A 141 13.71 -13.67 15.23
C GLY A 141 14.77 -12.90 14.41
N SER A 142 14.96 -13.27 13.14
CA SER A 142 15.89 -12.55 12.26
C SER A 142 15.48 -11.08 12.12
N ALA A 143 16.47 -10.19 11.97
CA ALA A 143 16.21 -8.77 11.78
C ALA A 143 15.37 -8.49 10.53
N SER A 144 14.48 -7.49 10.61
CA SER A 144 13.44 -7.26 9.60
C SER A 144 13.93 -6.75 8.25
N TYR A 145 15.15 -6.20 8.18
CA TYR A 145 15.78 -5.85 6.90
C TYR A 145 16.15 -7.08 6.06
N ASN A 146 16.18 -8.29 6.66
CA ASN A 146 16.40 -9.54 5.93
C ASN A 146 15.10 -10.13 5.34
N TRP A 147 13.93 -9.62 5.74
CA TRP A 147 12.65 -10.16 5.29
C TRP A 147 12.29 -9.62 3.90
N VAL A 148 12.59 -10.40 2.88
CA VAL A 148 12.33 -10.03 1.47
C VAL A 148 10.98 -10.57 1.03
N PHE A 149 9.98 -9.69 1.00
CA PHE A 149 8.67 -9.99 0.44
C PHE A 149 8.71 -9.94 -1.10
N PRO A 150 8.03 -10.88 -1.80
CA PRO A 150 7.86 -10.84 -3.25
C PRO A 150 7.30 -9.50 -3.77
N MET A 151 7.72 -9.14 -4.98
CA MET A 151 7.39 -7.85 -5.60
C MET A 151 6.08 -7.87 -6.33
#